data_AF-A0A914BUD4-F1
#
_entry.id   AF-A0A914BUD4-F1
#
_cell.length_a   1.000
_cell.length_b   1.000
_cell.length_c   1.000
_cell.angle_alpha   90.00
_cell.angle_beta   90.00
_cell.angle_gamma   90.00
#
_symmetry.space_group_name_H-M   'P 1'
#
loop_
_entity.id
_entity.type
_entity.pdbx_description
1 polymer ?
#
loop_
_entity_poly.entity_id
_entity_poly.type
_entity_poly.pdbx_seq_one_letter_code
_entity_poly.pdbx_strand_id
1 'polypeptide(L)'
;MNVFFNQESPYHGIQYKHVPPNFFNITMTYRSDSDVIIPYDKLELIDKITKEDEIWTWKEVQEKVSKKTKLVLQLVSNCYTESKREVYATELAKYINITVYGKCNKRDCNKECENEEIG
;
A
#
# COMPACT_ATOMS: atom_id res chain seq x y z
N MET A 1 -2.52 -25.79 17.51
CA MET A 1 -1.48 -25.21 16.65
C MET A 1 -1.65 -23.71 16.65
N ASN A 2 -0.63 -22.95 17.06
CA ASN A 2 -0.72 -21.49 17.19
C ASN A 2 0.01 -20.82 16.03
N VAL A 3 -0.66 -19.89 15.35
CA VAL A 3 -0.13 -19.16 14.19
C VAL A 3 0.13 -17.70 14.58
N PHE A 4 1.34 -17.21 14.32
CA PHE A 4 1.66 -15.79 14.42
C PHE A 4 1.32 -15.10 13.10
N PHE A 5 0.21 -14.34 13.09
CA PHE A 5 -0.16 -13.51 11.95
C PHE A 5 0.19 -12.06 12.22
N ASN A 6 0.96 -11.45 11.30
CA ASN A 6 1.30 -10.03 11.38
C ASN A 6 1.54 -9.44 9.99
N GLN A 7 0.87 -8.34 9.69
CA GLN A 7 1.20 -7.49 8.54
C GLN A 7 1.76 -6.13 8.94
N GLU A 8 1.72 -5.78 10.22
CA GLU A 8 2.21 -4.49 10.71
C GLU A 8 3.73 -4.38 10.60
N SER A 9 4.20 -3.15 10.42
CA SER A 9 5.64 -2.85 10.36
C SER A 9 6.38 -3.29 11.64
N PRO A 10 7.71 -3.54 11.57
CA PRO A 10 8.48 -4.01 12.73
C PRO A 10 8.38 -3.08 13.94
N TYR A 11 8.23 -1.77 13.71
CA TYR A 11 8.05 -0.77 14.77
C TYR A 11 6.82 -1.05 15.65
N HIS A 12 5.73 -1.55 15.05
CA HIS A 12 4.52 -1.92 15.77
C HIS A 12 4.58 -3.31 16.41
N GLY A 13 5.70 -4.03 16.29
CA GLY A 13 5.90 -5.37 16.89
C GLY A 13 6.03 -5.37 18.42
N ILE A 14 6.16 -4.21 19.06
CA ILE A 14 6.30 -4.07 20.52
C ILE A 14 5.10 -4.68 21.28
N GLN A 15 3.93 -4.73 20.66
CA GLN A 15 2.71 -5.32 21.23
C GLN A 15 2.84 -6.81 21.58
N TYR A 16 3.83 -7.52 21.02
CA TYR A 16 4.06 -8.95 21.26
C TYR A 16 5.07 -9.25 22.38
N LYS A 17 5.58 -8.23 23.09
CA LYS A 17 6.57 -8.42 24.18
C LYS A 17 6.09 -9.33 25.32
N HIS A 18 4.79 -9.41 25.54
CA HIS A 18 4.19 -10.21 26.60
C HIS A 18 3.90 -11.66 26.18
N VAL A 19 4.12 -12.00 24.92
CA VAL A 19 3.92 -13.36 24.42
C VAL A 19 5.04 -14.25 24.97
N PRO A 20 4.73 -15.39 25.59
CA PRO A 20 5.75 -16.32 26.06
C PRO A 20 6.66 -16.81 24.91
N PRO A 21 7.93 -17.13 25.21
CA PRO A 21 8.78 -17.80 24.24
C PRO A 21 8.12 -19.08 23.71
N ASN A 22 8.33 -19.39 22.43
CA ASN A 22 7.80 -20.59 21.76
C ASN A 22 6.27 -20.74 21.79
N PHE A 23 5.52 -19.64 21.97
CA PHE A 23 4.06 -19.68 21.97
C PHE A 23 3.47 -20.03 20.58
N PHE A 24 4.10 -19.55 19.50
CA PHE A 24 3.68 -19.78 18.13
C PHE A 24 4.49 -20.91 17.48
N ASN A 25 3.81 -21.74 16.70
CA ASN A 25 4.41 -22.87 15.98
C ASN A 25 4.67 -22.53 14.50
N ILE A 26 3.86 -21.63 13.94
CA ILE A 26 3.89 -21.24 12.53
C ILE A 26 3.82 -19.72 12.44
N THR A 27 4.51 -19.14 11.47
CA THR A 27 4.49 -17.72 11.13
C THR A 27 3.77 -17.49 9.80
N MET A 28 2.91 -16.47 9.77
CA MET A 28 2.11 -16.10 8.61
C MET A 28 2.18 -14.58 8.42
N THR A 29 3.18 -14.08 7.69
CA THR A 29 3.49 -12.63 7.60
C THR A 29 3.94 -12.21 6.21
N TYR A 30 4.14 -10.90 6.00
CA TYR A 30 4.70 -10.36 4.75
C TYR A 30 6.17 -10.72 4.49
N ARG A 31 6.90 -11.22 5.50
CA ARG A 31 8.31 -11.56 5.33
C ARG A 31 8.46 -12.81 4.49
N SER A 32 9.44 -12.80 3.59
CA SER A 32 9.75 -13.93 2.71
C SER A 32 10.27 -15.18 3.43
N ASP A 33 10.63 -15.08 4.70
CA ASP A 33 11.10 -16.18 5.55
C ASP A 33 10.03 -16.71 6.52
N SER A 34 8.75 -16.32 6.35
CA SER A 34 7.65 -16.92 7.10
C SER A 34 7.29 -18.31 6.56
N ASP A 35 6.77 -19.18 7.43
CA ASP A 35 6.27 -20.50 7.04
C ASP A 35 5.17 -20.40 5.98
N VAL A 36 4.31 -19.38 6.11
CA VAL A 36 3.30 -18.99 5.12
C VAL A 36 3.49 -17.51 4.79
N ILE A 37 3.93 -17.21 3.56
CA ILE A 37 4.18 -15.83 3.12
C ILE A 37 2.85 -15.20 2.68
N ILE A 38 2.44 -14.12 3.36
CA ILE A 38 1.24 -13.33 3.04
C ILE A 38 1.64 -11.84 2.90
N PRO A 39 2.10 -11.43 1.71
CA PRO A 39 2.35 -10.01 1.45
C PRO A 39 1.02 -9.24 1.39
N TYR A 40 1.08 -7.91 1.49
CA TYR A 40 -0.10 -7.05 1.30
C TYR A 40 -0.68 -7.17 -0.11
N ASP A 41 0.22 -7.17 -1.10
CA ASP A 41 -0.08 -7.38 -2.51
C ASP A 41 1.09 -8.12 -3.15
N LYS A 42 0.84 -8.72 -4.32
CA LYS A 42 1.88 -9.39 -5.11
C LYS A 42 1.77 -8.98 -6.57
N LEU A 43 2.92 -8.83 -7.20
CA LEU A 43 3.02 -8.75 -8.65
C LEU A 43 3.10 -10.17 -9.19
N GLU A 44 2.23 -10.50 -10.12
CA GLU A 44 2.24 -11.79 -10.82
C GLU A 44 2.75 -11.60 -12.24
N LEU A 45 3.44 -12.62 -12.75
CA LEU A 45 3.87 -12.62 -14.15
C LEU A 45 2.66 -12.85 -15.04
N ILE A 46 2.56 -12.05 -16.10
CA ILE A 46 1.62 -12.33 -17.18
C ILE A 46 2.10 -13.60 -17.89
N ASP A 47 1.25 -14.62 -17.92
CA ASP A 47 1.54 -15.91 -18.52
C ASP A 47 0.35 -16.40 -19.37
N LYS A 48 0.35 -17.69 -19.74
CA LYS A 48 -0.68 -18.27 -20.61
C LYS A 48 -2.03 -18.49 -19.91
N ILE A 49 -2.09 -18.40 -18.58
CA ILE A 49 -3.34 -18.56 -17.82
C ILE A 49 -3.95 -17.22 -17.43
N THR A 50 -3.19 -16.12 -17.51
CA THR A 50 -3.72 -14.75 -17.37
C THR A 50 -4.79 -14.50 -18.43
N LYS A 51 -5.96 -13.99 -18.05
CA LYS A 51 -7.03 -13.76 -19.02
C LYS A 51 -6.71 -12.56 -19.90
N GLU A 52 -7.13 -12.60 -21.16
CA GLU A 52 -6.88 -11.50 -22.10
C GLU A 52 -7.47 -10.15 -21.63
N ASP A 53 -8.61 -10.16 -20.94
CA ASP A 53 -9.25 -8.97 -20.37
C ASP A 53 -8.51 -8.38 -19.16
N GLU A 54 -7.56 -9.12 -18.58
CA GLU A 54 -6.69 -8.67 -17.49
C GLU A 54 -5.37 -8.06 -18.01
N ILE A 55 -5.04 -8.26 -19.30
CA ILE A 55 -3.79 -7.81 -19.91
C ILE A 55 -4.00 -6.50 -20.64
N TRP A 56 -3.38 -5.42 -20.16
CA TRP A 56 -3.41 -4.13 -20.84
C TRP A 56 -2.42 -4.11 -22.01
N THR A 57 -2.88 -3.70 -23.18
CA THR A 57 -2.01 -3.40 -24.31
C THR A 57 -1.24 -2.10 -24.06
N TRP A 58 -0.07 -1.97 -24.69
CA TRP A 58 0.70 -0.72 -24.63
C TRP A 58 -0.09 0.50 -25.12
N LYS A 59 -0.97 0.31 -26.10
CA LYS A 59 -1.85 1.37 -26.60
C LYS A 59 -2.84 1.83 -25.53
N GLU A 60 -3.50 0.91 -24.82
CA GLU A 60 -4.42 1.25 -23.72
C GLU A 60 -3.71 1.95 -22.57
N VAL A 61 -2.49 1.49 -22.22
CA VAL A 61 -1.65 2.16 -21.23
C VAL A 61 -1.36 3.59 -21.65
N GLN A 62 -0.91 3.80 -22.89
CA GLN A 62 -0.60 5.15 -23.42
C GLN A 62 -1.84 6.05 -23.45
N GLU A 63 -2.99 5.54 -23.90
CA GLU A 63 -4.24 6.31 -23.93
C GLU A 63 -4.73 6.68 -22.52
N LYS A 64 -4.60 5.78 -21.53
CA LYS A 64 -4.93 6.09 -20.14
C LYS A 64 -3.95 7.10 -19.53
N VAL A 65 -2.66 6.89 -19.70
CA VAL A 65 -1.61 7.76 -19.12
C VAL A 65 -1.64 9.15 -19.73
N SER A 66 -1.84 9.28 -21.05
CA SER A 66 -1.89 10.59 -21.74
C SER A 66 -3.07 11.47 -21.32
N LYS A 67 -4.13 10.88 -20.76
CA LYS A 67 -5.30 11.62 -20.25
C LYS A 67 -5.15 12.06 -18.80
N LYS A 68 -4.20 11.50 -18.05
CA LYS A 68 -3.97 11.86 -16.65
C LYS A 68 -3.47 13.29 -16.54
N THR A 69 -4.16 14.08 -15.73
CA THR A 69 -3.80 15.50 -15.49
C THR A 69 -3.15 15.72 -14.13
N LYS A 70 -3.33 14.78 -13.20
CA LYS A 70 -2.80 14.81 -11.83
C LYS A 70 -1.59 13.87 -11.74
N LEU A 71 -0.55 14.32 -11.04
CA LEU A 71 0.71 13.58 -10.95
C LEU A 71 0.74 12.60 -9.77
N VAL A 72 0.31 13.04 -8.59
CA VAL A 72 0.36 12.25 -7.36
C VAL A 72 -0.94 12.42 -6.58
N LEU A 73 -1.54 11.30 -6.18
CA LEU A 73 -2.62 11.22 -5.19
C LEU A 73 -2.08 10.51 -3.95
N GLN A 74 -2.30 11.09 -2.77
CA GLN A 74 -1.96 10.49 -1.49
C GLN A 74 -3.20 10.40 -0.60
N LEU A 75 -3.64 9.17 -0.33
CA LEU A 75 -4.69 8.87 0.65
C LEU A 75 -4.02 8.52 1.98
N VAL A 76 -4.17 9.37 3.01
CA VAL A 76 -3.42 9.23 4.27
C VAL A 76 -4.23 9.55 5.52
N SER A 77 -4.20 8.64 6.49
CA SER A 77 -4.94 8.74 7.75
C SER A 77 -4.08 8.67 9.03
N ASN A 78 -2.84 8.17 8.92
CA ASN A 78 -1.86 8.18 10.01
C ASN A 78 -0.78 9.25 9.75
N CYS A 79 -0.81 10.30 10.57
CA CYS A 79 -0.18 11.60 10.27
C CYS A 79 1.18 11.81 10.93
N TYR A 80 1.49 11.00 11.95
CA TYR A 80 2.74 11.08 12.70
C TYR A 80 3.35 9.69 12.66
N THR A 81 4.22 9.45 11.68
CA THR A 81 4.83 8.14 11.49
C THR A 81 6.31 8.16 11.83
N GLU A 82 6.85 6.99 12.19
CA GLU A 82 8.30 6.85 12.38
C GLU A 82 9.07 6.96 11.08
N SER A 83 8.46 6.55 9.97
CA SER A 83 9.04 6.70 8.64
C SER A 83 9.18 8.15 8.19
N LYS A 84 8.57 9.12 8.92
CA LYS A 84 8.53 10.54 8.56
C LYS A 84 8.00 10.78 7.14
N ARG A 85 7.08 9.93 6.69
CA ARG A 85 6.52 10.01 5.34
C ARG A 85 5.80 11.33 5.09
N GLU A 86 5.23 11.91 6.15
CA GLU A 86 4.59 13.22 6.15
C GLU A 86 5.60 14.35 5.87
N VAL A 87 6.81 14.25 6.41
CA VAL A 87 7.88 15.24 6.18
C VAL A 87 8.35 15.15 4.74
N TYR A 88 8.58 13.93 4.24
CA TYR A 88 8.96 13.70 2.85
C TYR A 88 7.89 14.21 1.87
N ALA A 89 6.62 13.86 2.07
CA ALA A 89 5.53 14.33 1.22
C ALA A 89 5.41 15.85 1.22
N THR A 90 5.60 16.49 2.39
CA THR A 90 5.60 17.96 2.51
C THR A 90 6.76 18.61 1.74
N GLU A 91 7.95 18.01 1.80
CA GLU A 91 9.11 18.51 1.04
C GLU A 91 8.90 18.33 -0.46
N LEU A 92 8.42 17.17 -0.88
CA LEU A 92 8.16 16.86 -2.29
C LEU A 92 7.08 17.76 -2.90
N ALA A 93 6.06 18.14 -2.12
CA ALA A 93 5.00 19.05 -2.55
C ALA A 93 5.49 20.46 -2.94
N LYS A 94 6.74 20.83 -2.58
CA LYS A 94 7.36 22.08 -3.04
C LYS A 94 7.79 22.05 -4.51
N TYR A 95 8.03 20.84 -5.06
CA TYR A 95 8.57 20.65 -6.40
C TYR A 95 7.53 20.12 -7.38
N ILE A 96 6.54 19.37 -6.90
CA ILE A 96 5.48 18.79 -7.71
C ILE A 96 4.12 18.93 -7.02
N ASN A 97 3.06 18.95 -7.82
CA ASN A 97 1.71 18.96 -7.26
C ASN A 97 1.35 17.57 -6.68
N ILE A 98 0.96 17.55 -5.41
CA ILE A 98 0.52 16.34 -4.69
C ILE A 98 -0.89 16.61 -4.17
N THR A 99 -1.87 15.84 -4.65
CA THR A 99 -3.22 15.87 -4.10
C THR A 99 -3.30 14.98 -2.87
N VAL A 100 -3.64 15.55 -1.71
CA VAL A 100 -3.71 14.82 -0.44
C VAL A 100 -5.14 14.75 0.09
N TYR A 101 -5.60 13.54 0.38
CA TYR A 101 -6.88 13.26 1.06
C TYR A 101 -6.67 12.38 2.29
N GLY A 102 -7.71 12.27 3.11
CA GLY A 102 -7.78 11.50 4.34
C GLY A 102 -7.70 12.36 5.60
N LYS A 103 -7.71 11.67 6.75
CA LYS A 103 -7.78 12.27 8.09
C LYS A 103 -6.68 13.31 8.35
N CYS A 104 -5.49 13.12 7.77
CA CYS A 104 -4.36 14.03 7.97
C CYS A 104 -4.54 15.38 7.27
N ASN A 105 -5.44 15.48 6.29
CA ASN A 105 -5.75 16.72 5.58
C ASN A 105 -7.21 17.17 5.79
N LYS A 106 -7.98 16.53 6.68
CA LYS A 106 -9.41 16.80 6.94
C LYS A 106 -10.26 16.83 5.66
N ARG A 107 -9.88 16.04 4.66
CA ARG A 107 -10.59 15.89 3.38
C ARG A 107 -10.86 14.41 3.20
N ASP A 108 -12.03 13.96 3.63
CA ASP A 108 -12.40 12.56 3.41
C ASP A 108 -12.58 12.31 1.91
N CYS A 109 -12.22 11.11 1.47
CA CYS A 109 -12.33 10.68 0.08
C CYS A 109 -12.93 9.28 0.08
N ASN A 110 -14.14 9.17 -0.48
CA ASN A 110 -14.80 7.91 -0.72
C ASN A 110 -14.30 7.31 -2.05
N LYS A 111 -14.85 6.14 -2.43
CA LYS A 111 -14.49 5.48 -3.70
C LYS A 111 -14.76 6.34 -4.94
N GLU A 112 -15.81 7.17 -4.92
CA GLU A 112 -16.15 8.06 -6.04
C GLU A 112 -15.06 9.12 -6.21
N CYS A 113 -14.73 9.83 -5.13
CA CYS A 113 -13.61 10.77 -5.08
C CYS A 113 -12.29 10.11 -5.52
N GLU A 114 -11.97 8.90 -5.05
CA GLU A 114 -10.74 8.20 -5.44
C GLU A 114 -10.69 7.94 -6.95
N ASN A 115 -11.78 7.49 -7.56
CA ASN A 115 -11.85 7.27 -9.00
C ASN A 115 -11.70 8.58 -9.80
N GLU A 116 -12.26 9.68 -9.32
CA GLU A 116 -12.12 11.01 -9.92
C GLU A 116 -10.69 11.57 -9.81
N GLU A 117 -9.98 11.23 -8.73
CA GLU A 117 -8.60 11.67 -8.50
C GLU A 117 -7.56 10.78 -9.20
N ILE A 118 -7.86 9.50 -9.41
CA ILE A 118 -7.04 8.58 -10.20
C ILE A 118 -7.22 8.81 -11.70
N GLY A 119 -8.37 9.30 -12.16
CA GLY A 119 -8.65 9.62 -13.56
C GLY A 119 -7.66 10.60 -14.19
#